data_AF-A0A3N5U9G3-F1
#
_entry.id   AF-A0A3N5U9G3-F1
#
_cell.length_a   1.000
_cell.length_b   1.000
_cell.length_c   1.000
_cell.angle_alpha   90.00
_cell.angle_beta   90.00
_cell.angle_gamma   90.00
#
_symmetry.space_group_name_H-M   'P 1'
#
loop_
_entity.id
_entity.type
_entity.pdbx_description
1 polymer ?
#
loop_
_entity_poly.entity_id
_entity_poly.type
_entity_poly.pdbx_seq_one_letter_code
_entity_poly.pdbx_strand_id
1 'polypeptide(L)'
;MKCPFCGEIDNKVIDSRLSKDGNVIRRRRECIGCDRRFTTYEQIEEIPVMIIKKDGRREVFSRDKVRSGIQKACEKRNISMNV
;
A
#
# COMPACT_ATOMS: atom_id res chain seq x y z
N MET A 1 14.81 12.97 3.21
CA MET A 1 13.83 12.44 4.18
C MET A 1 13.94 13.29 5.44
N LYS A 2 12.84 13.86 5.94
CA LYS A 2 12.91 14.77 7.10
C LYS A 2 13.42 14.03 8.34
N CYS A 3 14.47 14.56 8.98
CA CYS A 3 15.03 13.99 10.20
C CYS A 3 14.00 14.06 11.34
N PRO A 4 13.70 12.94 12.02
CA PRO A 4 12.71 12.93 13.10
C PRO A 4 13.18 13.63 14.37
N PHE A 5 14.47 13.98 14.47
CA PHE A 5 15.05 14.57 15.68
C PHE A 5 15.20 16.09 15.61
N CYS A 6 15.67 16.62 14.48
CA CYS A 6 15.93 18.06 14.31
C CYS A 6 15.15 18.69 13.15
N GLY A 7 14.41 17.90 12.36
CA GLY A 7 13.61 18.41 11.25
C GLY A 7 14.38 18.74 9.97
N GLU A 8 15.70 18.61 9.96
CA GLU A 8 16.55 18.85 8.78
C GLU A 8 16.24 17.86 7.64
N ILE A 9 16.37 18.29 6.39
CA ILE A 9 16.07 17.49 5.20
C ILE A 9 17.31 16.74 4.72
N ASP A 10 18.49 17.32 4.96
CA ASP A 10 19.77 16.76 4.55
C ASP A 10 20.20 15.58 5.41
N ASN A 11 20.36 14.44 4.75
CA ASN A 11 20.75 13.19 5.36
C ASN A 11 21.41 12.28 4.31
N LYS A 12 22.31 11.40 4.74
CA LYS A 12 22.96 10.41 3.87
C LYS A 12 22.47 9.00 4.18
N VAL A 13 22.37 8.15 3.15
CA VAL A 13 22.07 6.72 3.31
C VAL A 13 23.36 5.99 3.69
N ILE A 14 23.33 5.21 4.77
CA ILE A 14 24.46 4.40 5.25
C ILE A 14 24.32 2.94 4.82
N ASP A 15 23.11 2.39 4.94
CA ASP A 15 22.85 0.97 4.70
C ASP A 15 21.47 0.83 4.03
N SER A 16 21.36 -0.06 3.04
CA SER A 16 20.12 -0.32 2.30
C SER A 16 19.90 -1.81 2.17
N ARG A 17 18.74 -2.30 2.61
CA ARG A 17 18.37 -3.72 2.57
C ARG A 17 16.99 -3.89 1.95
N LEU A 18 16.84 -4.91 1.12
CA LEU A 18 15.53 -5.38 0.66
C LEU A 18 14.87 -6.21 1.76
N SER A 19 13.56 -6.03 1.95
CA SER A 19 12.75 -6.91 2.79
C SER A 19 12.65 -8.30 2.16
N LYS A 20 12.36 -9.33 2.97
CA LYS A 20 12.25 -10.73 2.52
C LYS A 20 11.23 -10.90 1.38
N ASP A 21 10.16 -10.11 1.40
CA ASP A 21 9.09 -10.15 0.40
C ASP A 21 9.37 -9.27 -0.83
N GLY A 22 10.55 -8.63 -0.92
CA GLY A 22 10.97 -7.79 -2.05
C GLY A 22 10.27 -6.44 -2.18
N ASN A 23 9.13 -6.25 -1.52
CA ASN A 23 8.25 -5.08 -1.72
C ASN A 23 8.65 -3.82 -0.94
N VAL A 24 9.61 -3.93 -0.02
CA VAL A 24 10.01 -2.82 0.86
C VAL A 24 11.53 -2.72 0.91
N ILE A 25 12.06 -1.51 0.76
CA ILE A 25 13.47 -1.18 0.95
C ILE A 25 13.63 -0.48 2.30
N ARG A 26 14.37 -1.09 3.21
CA ARG A 26 14.77 -0.49 4.49
C ARG A 26 16.09 0.24 4.32
N ARG A 27 16.11 1.55 4.58
CA ARG A 27 17.33 2.37 4.56
C ARG A 27 17.66 2.94 5.93
N ARG A 28 18.91 2.76 6.37
CA ARG A 28 19.47 3.46 7.53
C ARG A 28 20.09 4.77 7.05
N ARG A 29 19.65 5.89 7.61
CA ARG A 29 20.09 7.25 7.26
C ARG A 29 20.77 7.90 8.45
N GLU A 30 21.67 8.83 8.20
CA GLU A 30 22.31 9.71 9.18
C GLU A 30 22.05 11.16 8.79
N CYS A 31 21.52 11.93 9.75
CA CYS A 31 21.24 13.35 9.58
C CYS A 31 22.55 14.13 9.51
N ILE A 32 22.68 15.05 8.56
CA ILE A 32 23.87 15.91 8.44
C ILE A 32 23.83 17.06 9.48
N GLY A 33 22.65 17.49 9.92
CA GLY A 33 22.50 18.58 10.88
C GLY A 33 22.65 18.18 12.35
N CYS A 34 22.47 16.90 12.72
CA CYS A 34 22.55 16.48 14.12
C CYS A 34 23.24 15.12 14.35
N ASP A 35 23.83 14.53 13.31
CA ASP A 35 24.57 13.25 13.31
C ASP A 35 23.80 12.01 13.81
N ARG A 36 22.50 12.16 14.12
CA ARG A 36 21.67 11.05 14.58
C ARG A 36 21.24 10.16 13.42
N ARG A 37 21.13 8.87 13.73
CA ARG A 37 20.71 7.83 12.77
C ARG A 37 19.23 7.50 12.93
N PHE A 38 18.57 7.27 11.80
CA PHE A 38 17.17 6.83 11.75
C PHE A 38 16.97 5.84 10.60
N THR A 39 15.85 5.11 10.63
CA THR A 39 15.50 4.12 9.60
C THR A 39 14.28 4.60 8.83
N THR A 40 14.32 4.49 7.50
CA THR A 40 13.18 4.73 6.61
C THR A 40 12.82 3.46 5.87
N TYR A 41 11.53 3.28 5.62
CA TYR A 41 11.01 2.21 4.78
C TYR A 41 10.44 2.85 3.53
N GLU A 42 10.93 2.42 2.37
CA GLU A 42 10.46 2.86 1.07
C GLU A 42 9.73 1.68 0.44
N GLN A 43 8.48 1.91 0.06
CA GLN A 43 7.62 0.90 -0.56
C GLN A 43 6.86 1.56 -1.71
N ILE A 44 6.44 0.76 -2.69
CA ILE A 44 5.54 1.25 -3.74
C ILE A 44 4.21 1.58 -3.07
N GLU A 45 3.77 2.83 -3.20
CA GLU A 45 2.45 3.23 -2.75
C GLU A 45 1.42 2.68 -3.76
N GLU A 46 0.69 1.65 -3.35
CA GLU A 46 -0.43 1.14 -4.14
C GLU A 46 -1.62 2.08 -3.98
N ILE A 47 -1.92 2.84 -5.03
CA ILE A 47 -3.15 3.64 -5.07
C ILE A 47 -4.31 2.67 -5.34
N PRO A 48 -5.23 2.47 -4.39
CA PRO A 48 -6.33 1.55 -4.59
C PRO A 48 -7.25 2.07 -5.70
N VAL A 49 -7.72 1.17 -6.56
CA VAL A 49 -8.71 1.51 -7.58
C VAL A 49 -10.02 1.91 -6.89
N MET A 50 -10.51 3.11 -7.17
CA MET A 50 -11.75 3.63 -6.61
C MET A 50 -12.90 3.48 -7.60
N ILE A 51 -14.04 2.96 -7.14
CA ILE A 51 -15.29 2.86 -7.91
C ILE A 51 -16.25 3.97 -7.47
N ILE A 52 -16.85 4.67 -8.44
CA ILE A 52 -18.00 5.53 -8.20
C ILE A 52 -19.27 4.70 -8.41
N LYS A 53 -20.05 4.53 -7.35
CA LYS A 53 -21.32 3.82 -7.36
C LYS A 53 -22.42 4.69 -7.97
N LYS A 54 -23.54 4.05 -8.37
CA LYS A 54 -24.69 4.75 -8.98
C LYS A 54 -25.30 5.83 -8.07
N ASP A 55 -25.18 5.67 -6.76
CA ASP A 55 -25.61 6.63 -5.74
C ASP A 55 -24.56 7.71 -5.45
N GLY A 56 -23.48 7.78 -6.23
CA GLY A 56 -22.39 8.75 -6.10
C GLY A 56 -21.34 8.39 -5.05
N ARG A 57 -21.54 7.32 -4.27
CA ARG A 57 -20.56 6.91 -3.24
C ARG A 57 -19.27 6.41 -3.89
N ARG A 58 -18.13 6.73 -3.27
CA ARG A 58 -16.82 6.19 -3.65
C ARG A 58 -16.45 5.04 -2.74
N GLU A 59 -16.07 3.91 -3.31
CA GLU A 59 -15.58 2.76 -2.57
C GLU A 59 -14.34 2.18 -3.22
N VAL A 60 -13.44 1.59 -2.43
CA VAL A 60 -12.31 0.83 -2.95
C VAL A 60 -12.85 -0.39 -3.71
N PHE A 61 -12.28 -0.66 -4.88
CA PHE A 61 -12.56 -1.86 -5.64
C PHE A 61 -12.25 -3.10 -4.80
N SER A 62 -13.24 -3.99 -4.66
CA SER A 62 -13.11 -5.27 -3.99
C SER A 62 -13.56 -6.39 -4.92
N ARG A 63 -12.64 -7.29 -5.24
CA ARG A 63 -12.91 -8.46 -6.09
C ARG A 63 -13.96 -9.38 -5.44
N ASP A 64 -13.92 -9.53 -4.13
CA ASP A 64 -14.88 -10.36 -3.39
C ASP A 64 -16.30 -9.79 -3.47
N LYS A 65 -16.44 -8.46 -3.46
CA LYS A 65 -17.74 -7.79 -3.62
C LYS A 65 -18.34 -8.05 -5.00
N VAL A 66 -17.51 -8.03 -6.05
CA VAL A 66 -17.95 -8.39 -7.42
C VAL A 66 -18.35 -9.86 -7.48
N ARG A 67 -17.52 -10.76 -6.95
CA ARG A 67 -17.81 -12.20 -6.91
C ARG A 67 -19.12 -12.50 -6.20
N SER A 68 -19.33 -11.89 -5.03
CA SER A 68 -20.56 -12.01 -4.25
C SER A 68 -21.78 -11.47 -5.02
N GLY A 69 -21.62 -10.36 -5.74
CA GLY A 69 -22.66 -9.80 -6.60
C GLY A 69 -23.06 -10.73 -7.74
N ILE A 70 -22.07 -11.35 -8.40
CA ILE A 70 -22.31 -12.36 -9.44
C ILE A 70 -23.05 -13.58 -8.86
N GLN A 71 -22.60 -14.08 -7.71
CA GLN A 71 -23.23 -15.22 -7.05
C GLN A 71 -24.70 -14.94 -6.71
N LYS A 72 -24.99 -13.78 -6.10
CA LYS A 72 -26.36 -13.33 -5.81
C LYS A 72 -27.23 -13.22 -7.07
N ALA A 73 -26.67 -12.74 -8.19
CA ALA A 73 -27.40 -12.67 -9.44
C ALA A 73 -27.76 -14.07 -10.02
N CYS A 74 -27.05 -15.11 -9.60
CA CYS A 74 -27.23 -16.49 -10.04
C CYS A 74 -28.05 -17.38 -9.09
N GLU A 75 -28.31 -16.97 -7.84
CA GLU A 75 -28.95 -17.79 -6.77
C GLU A 75 -30.27 -18.48 -7.16
N LYS A 76 -31.04 -17.89 -8.09
CA LYS A 76 -32.33 -18.44 -8.55
C LYS A 76 -32.32 -18.83 -10.02
N ARG A 77 -31.14 -18.97 -10.61
CA ARG A 77 -30.96 -19.38 -12.00
C ARG A 77 -30.40 -20.79 -12.02
N ASN A 78 -30.78 -21.58 -13.03
CA ASN A 78 -30.27 -22.93 -13.21
C ASN A 78 -28.83 -22.89 -13.78
N ILE A 79 -27.90 -22.37 -12.98
CA ILE A 79 -26.49 -22.19 -13.31
C ILE A 79 -25.68 -23.03 -12.32
N SER A 80 -24.87 -23.97 -12.84
CA SER A 80 -23.97 -24.77 -12.01
C SER A 80 -22.97 -23.86 -11.28
N MET A 81 -22.84 -24.03 -9.96
CA MET A 81 -21.88 -23.28 -9.14
C MET A 81 -20.54 -23.99 -8.95
N ASN A 82 -20.35 -25.15 -9.59
CA ASN A 82 -19.09 -25.89 -9.53
C ASN A 82 -18.09 -25.27 -10.51
N VAL A 83 -17.05 -24.65 -9.96
CA VAL A 83 -15.78 -24.32 -10.62
C VAL A 83 -14.67 -24.95 -9.81
#